data_AF-A0A2E9Z1D6-F1
#
_entry.id   AF-A0A2E9Z1D6-F1
#
_cell.length_a   1.000
_cell.length_b   1.000
_cell.length_c   1.000
_cell.angle_alpha   90.00
_cell.angle_beta   90.00
_cell.angle_gamma   90.00
#
_symmetry.space_group_name_H-M   'P 1'
#
loop_
_entity.id
_entity.type
_entity.pdbx_description
1 polymer ?
#
loop_
_entity_poly.entity_id
_entity_poly.type
_entity_poly.pdbx_seq_one_letter_code
_entity_poly.pdbx_strand_id
1 'polypeptide(L)'
;MFTPEGYWSWTEMIDATSLWTLAIVSAEIAPEFNFQEIEDTPYKCRRLLIERLASNSRVENAHEAWFAMDLLELWVLANFMDTYDAVLCSPDGRTLRCPPIIKAHGDAFDWWLWPLSKNKISDGEANTYFEGFRRDKFTITDARARFCAIDYDTGTIRLKPNTVKLLSSASYGHNGGDSNEDTLRFIDEQIRPIIGWSICWNANDVPATMKEIFDGLGFGDLDWTALFEKETSSQSLAKNGMHIIECVMAAFPDGKGDVTWSDVESRVGYSRRSIIRALKQSGLHSKWAATGQTQ
;
A
#
# COMPACT_ATOMS: atom_id res chain seq x y z
N MET A 1 -13.52 4.56 -19.28
CA MET A 1 -12.16 4.46 -18.71
C MET A 1 -11.30 3.84 -19.79
N PHE A 2 -10.09 4.36 -20.03
CA PHE A 2 -9.21 3.85 -21.09
C PHE A 2 -8.23 2.85 -20.46
N THR A 3 -8.37 1.58 -20.81
CA THR A 3 -7.52 0.51 -20.29
C THR A 3 -7.19 -0.43 -21.45
N PRO A 4 -5.90 -0.66 -21.75
CA PRO A 4 -5.53 -1.60 -22.80
C PRO A 4 -5.97 -3.03 -22.45
N GLU A 5 -6.15 -3.87 -23.46
CA GLU A 5 -6.43 -5.29 -23.24
C GLU A 5 -5.29 -5.95 -22.43
N GLY A 6 -5.66 -6.75 -21.43
CA GLY A 6 -4.70 -7.41 -20.53
C GLY A 6 -4.17 -6.53 -19.39
N TYR A 7 -4.69 -5.31 -19.23
CA TYR A 7 -4.38 -4.43 -18.10
C TYR A 7 -5.55 -4.39 -17.12
N TRP A 8 -5.24 -4.20 -15.85
CA TRP A 8 -6.22 -3.91 -14.80
C TRP A 8 -6.54 -2.43 -14.84
N SER A 9 -7.82 -2.13 -14.98
CA SER A 9 -8.39 -0.79 -14.93
C SER A 9 -8.40 -0.26 -13.49
N TRP A 10 -8.59 1.06 -13.35
CA TRP A 10 -8.76 1.66 -12.03
C TRP A 10 -9.96 1.08 -11.26
N THR A 11 -11.09 0.81 -11.92
CA THR A 11 -12.27 0.22 -11.27
C THR A 11 -11.98 -1.18 -10.74
N GLU A 12 -11.38 -2.05 -11.56
CA GLU A 12 -10.94 -3.37 -11.11
C GLU A 12 -9.98 -3.26 -9.92
N MET A 13 -9.16 -2.20 -9.91
CA MET A 13 -8.24 -1.95 -8.81
C MET A 13 -8.90 -1.49 -7.51
N ILE A 14 -9.93 -0.65 -7.59
CA ILE A 14 -10.76 -0.30 -6.43
C ILE A 14 -11.48 -1.53 -5.88
N ASP A 15 -12.06 -2.35 -6.75
CA ASP A 15 -12.80 -3.54 -6.34
C ASP A 15 -11.88 -4.57 -5.65
N ALA A 16 -10.71 -4.83 -6.24
CA ALA A 16 -9.73 -5.73 -5.66
C ALA A 16 -9.15 -5.19 -4.34
N THR A 17 -8.84 -3.89 -4.25
CA THR A 17 -8.34 -3.31 -2.99
C THR A 17 -9.37 -3.34 -1.87
N SER A 18 -10.66 -3.24 -2.19
CA SER A 18 -11.74 -3.49 -1.22
C SER A 18 -11.70 -4.93 -0.69
N LEU A 19 -11.63 -5.93 -1.59
CA LEU A 19 -11.52 -7.34 -1.20
C LEU A 19 -10.26 -7.63 -0.37
N TRP A 20 -9.11 -7.09 -0.78
CA TRP A 20 -7.85 -7.21 -0.05
C TRP A 20 -7.94 -6.61 1.35
N THR A 21 -8.59 -5.47 1.49
CA THR A 21 -8.80 -4.85 2.80
C THR A 21 -9.65 -5.74 3.68
N LEU A 22 -10.73 -6.33 3.15
CA LEU A 22 -11.53 -7.29 3.91
C LEU A 22 -10.72 -8.51 4.35
N ALA A 23 -9.84 -9.03 3.49
CA ALA A 23 -8.96 -10.16 3.82
C ALA A 23 -7.96 -9.81 4.92
N ILE A 24 -7.26 -8.69 4.80
CA ILE A 24 -6.26 -8.22 5.78
C ILE A 24 -6.93 -7.97 7.13
N VAL A 25 -8.05 -7.24 7.14
CA VAL A 25 -8.80 -6.96 8.37
C VAL A 25 -9.33 -8.27 8.98
N SER A 26 -9.82 -9.20 8.15
CA SER A 26 -10.27 -10.50 8.64
C SER A 26 -9.13 -11.28 9.29
N ALA A 27 -7.96 -11.38 8.65
CA ALA A 27 -6.82 -12.07 9.22
C ALA A 27 -6.38 -11.52 10.60
N GLU A 28 -6.54 -10.21 10.83
CA GLU A 28 -6.13 -9.58 12.10
C GLU A 28 -7.16 -9.67 13.22
N ILE A 29 -8.44 -9.43 12.93
CA ILE A 29 -9.49 -9.29 13.97
C ILE A 29 -10.60 -10.35 13.87
N ALA A 30 -10.57 -11.18 12.84
CA ALA A 30 -11.56 -12.20 12.57
C ALA A 30 -11.02 -13.43 11.81
N PRO A 31 -9.94 -14.06 12.30
CA PRO A 31 -9.21 -15.10 11.57
C PRO A 31 -10.03 -16.37 11.30
N GLU A 32 -11.22 -16.50 11.89
CA GLU A 32 -12.13 -17.61 11.61
C GLU A 32 -12.86 -17.50 10.25
N PHE A 33 -12.89 -16.31 9.63
CA PHE A 33 -13.44 -16.13 8.29
C PHE A 33 -12.54 -16.77 7.23
N ASN A 34 -13.16 -17.50 6.31
CA ASN A 34 -12.48 -18.01 5.13
C ASN A 34 -12.50 -16.92 4.03
N PHE A 35 -11.43 -16.86 3.24
CA PHE A 35 -11.35 -15.97 2.09
C PHE A 35 -12.45 -16.22 1.05
N GLN A 36 -12.84 -17.48 0.80
CA GLN A 36 -13.95 -17.78 -0.12
C GLN A 36 -15.26 -17.09 0.29
N GLU A 37 -15.53 -16.99 1.61
CA GLU A 37 -16.73 -16.29 2.10
C GLU A 37 -16.66 -14.78 1.84
N ILE A 38 -15.45 -14.21 1.86
CA ILE A 38 -15.17 -12.81 1.54
C ILE A 38 -15.43 -12.55 0.06
N GLU A 39 -14.98 -13.42 -0.83
CA GLU A 39 -15.23 -13.29 -2.27
C GLU A 39 -16.70 -13.49 -2.63
N ASP A 40 -17.35 -14.51 -2.07
CA ASP A 40 -18.74 -14.84 -2.39
C ASP A 40 -19.72 -13.80 -1.81
N THR A 41 -19.41 -13.25 -0.63
CA THR A 41 -20.32 -12.36 0.11
C THR A 41 -19.64 -11.14 0.73
N PRO A 42 -18.95 -10.29 -0.05
CA PRO A 42 -18.11 -9.20 0.46
C PRO A 42 -18.87 -8.20 1.33
N TYR A 43 -20.11 -7.85 0.95
CA TYR A 43 -20.95 -6.95 1.75
C TYR A 43 -21.30 -7.53 3.13
N LYS A 44 -21.59 -8.84 3.19
CA LYS A 44 -21.91 -9.52 4.45
C LYS A 44 -20.68 -9.56 5.36
N CYS A 45 -19.52 -9.91 4.80
CA CYS A 45 -18.24 -9.92 5.51
C CYS A 45 -17.89 -8.53 6.03
N ARG A 46 -18.01 -7.49 5.20
CA ARG A 46 -17.79 -6.10 5.61
C ARG A 46 -18.65 -5.71 6.82
N ARG A 47 -19.95 -6.01 6.78
CA ARG A 47 -20.86 -5.70 7.90
C ARG A 47 -20.43 -6.40 9.20
N LEU A 48 -20.03 -7.67 9.12
CA LEU A 48 -19.55 -8.42 10.29
C LEU A 48 -18.24 -7.86 10.84
N LEU A 49 -17.30 -7.47 9.97
CA LEU A 49 -16.05 -6.83 10.40
C LEU A 49 -16.29 -5.48 11.06
N ILE A 50 -17.25 -4.70 10.57
CA ILE A 50 -17.66 -3.41 11.18
C ILE A 50 -18.20 -3.62 12.59
N GLU A 51 -19.07 -4.62 12.79
CA GLU A 51 -19.56 -5.00 14.11
C GLU A 51 -18.40 -5.40 15.04
N ARG A 52 -17.42 -6.16 14.53
CA ARG A 52 -16.23 -6.58 15.30
C ARG A 52 -15.30 -5.43 15.66
N LEU A 53 -15.06 -4.51 14.73
CA LEU A 53 -14.24 -3.32 14.99
C LEU A 53 -14.84 -2.51 16.16
N ALA A 54 -16.16 -2.34 16.16
CA ALA A 54 -16.86 -1.68 17.25
C ALA A 54 -16.83 -2.50 18.55
N SER A 55 -17.12 -3.81 18.50
CA SER A 55 -17.14 -4.67 19.69
C SER A 55 -15.77 -4.78 20.37
N ASN A 56 -14.70 -4.80 19.56
CA ASN A 56 -13.32 -4.85 20.04
C ASN A 56 -12.78 -3.47 20.43
N SER A 57 -13.65 -2.45 20.49
CA SER A 57 -13.30 -1.07 20.87
C SER A 57 -12.18 -0.45 20.03
N ARG A 58 -12.04 -0.88 18.77
CA ARG A 58 -11.07 -0.35 17.80
C ARG A 58 -11.48 1.03 17.29
N VAL A 59 -12.77 1.31 17.37
CA VAL A 59 -13.44 2.58 17.06
C VAL A 59 -14.55 2.84 18.10
N GLU A 60 -15.14 4.03 18.13
CA GLU A 60 -16.14 4.36 19.17
C GLU A 60 -17.51 3.73 18.93
N ASN A 61 -17.91 3.55 17.67
CA ASN A 61 -19.23 3.04 17.30
C ASN A 61 -19.25 2.47 15.88
N ALA A 62 -20.37 1.87 15.48
CA ALA A 62 -20.53 1.26 14.16
C ALA A 62 -20.43 2.26 13.00
N HIS A 63 -20.84 3.52 13.20
CA HIS A 63 -20.74 4.56 12.16
C HIS A 63 -19.27 4.93 11.90
N GLU A 64 -18.46 5.04 12.96
CA GLU A 64 -17.00 5.16 12.83
C GLU A 64 -16.35 3.92 12.23
N ALA A 65 -16.86 2.72 12.50
CA ALA A 65 -16.35 1.49 11.89
C ALA A 65 -16.54 1.50 10.36
N TRP A 66 -17.66 2.02 9.85
CA TRP A 66 -17.86 2.21 8.40
C TRP A 66 -16.80 3.12 7.80
N PHE A 67 -16.61 4.30 8.39
CA PHE A 67 -15.58 5.25 7.97
C PHE A 67 -14.17 4.66 8.08
N ALA A 68 -13.89 3.92 9.14
CA ALA A 68 -12.61 3.26 9.35
C ALA A 68 -12.31 2.25 8.24
N MET A 69 -13.29 1.40 7.88
CA MET A 69 -13.12 0.44 6.78
C MET A 69 -12.78 1.14 5.48
N ASP A 70 -13.49 2.23 5.14
CA ASP A 70 -13.18 2.98 3.93
C ASP A 70 -11.78 3.63 3.96
N LEU A 71 -11.34 4.10 5.13
CA LEU A 71 -10.00 4.67 5.31
C LEU A 71 -8.91 3.61 5.17
N LEU A 72 -9.14 2.41 5.69
CA LEU A 72 -8.24 1.26 5.53
C LEU A 72 -8.14 0.86 4.04
N GLU A 73 -9.25 0.86 3.30
CA GLU A 73 -9.26 0.62 1.85
C GLU A 73 -8.41 1.65 1.10
N LEU A 74 -8.54 2.93 1.48
CA LEU A 74 -7.75 4.00 0.89
C LEU A 74 -6.26 3.86 1.20
N TRP A 75 -5.91 3.41 2.41
CA TRP A 75 -4.53 3.10 2.78
C TRP A 75 -3.98 1.94 1.95
N VAL A 76 -4.73 0.85 1.80
CA VAL A 76 -4.32 -0.33 0.99
C VAL A 76 -4.11 0.07 -0.46
N LEU A 77 -5.03 0.84 -1.04
CA LEU A 77 -4.90 1.35 -2.41
C LEU A 77 -3.65 2.23 -2.57
N ALA A 78 -3.43 3.20 -1.67
CA ALA A 78 -2.26 4.08 -1.77
C ALA A 78 -0.94 3.31 -1.66
N ASN A 79 -0.85 2.34 -0.74
CA ASN A 79 0.34 1.51 -0.57
C ASN A 79 0.53 0.53 -1.74
N PHE A 80 -0.56 -0.01 -2.30
CA PHE A 80 -0.50 -0.82 -3.53
C PHE A 80 0.04 0.00 -4.70
N MET A 81 -0.49 1.20 -4.89
CA MET A 81 -0.05 2.11 -5.94
C MET A 81 1.42 2.47 -5.81
N ASP A 82 1.96 2.65 -4.60
CA ASP A 82 3.39 2.93 -4.40
C ASP A 82 4.25 1.68 -4.63
N THR A 83 3.79 0.51 -4.16
CA THR A 83 4.54 -0.76 -4.20
C THR A 83 4.64 -1.35 -5.61
N TYR A 84 3.56 -1.28 -6.39
CA TYR A 84 3.47 -1.91 -7.71
C TYR A 84 3.42 -0.86 -8.82
N ASP A 85 4.21 -1.09 -9.87
CA ASP A 85 4.37 -0.11 -10.95
C ASP A 85 3.06 0.04 -11.74
N ALA A 86 2.50 1.26 -11.68
CA ALA A 86 1.36 1.63 -12.50
C ALA A 86 1.82 2.16 -13.86
N VAL A 87 0.91 2.09 -14.82
CA VAL A 87 1.04 2.59 -16.19
C VAL A 87 -0.05 3.62 -16.43
N LEU A 88 0.26 4.64 -17.23
CA LEU A 88 -0.71 5.60 -17.73
C LEU A 88 -1.07 5.22 -19.16
N CYS A 89 -2.37 5.14 -19.45
CA CYS A 89 -2.91 4.89 -20.76
C CYS A 89 -3.58 6.16 -21.32
N SER A 90 -3.19 6.56 -22.52
CA SER A 90 -3.81 7.66 -23.23
C SER A 90 -5.16 7.24 -23.84
N PRO A 91 -6.02 8.21 -24.23
CA PRO A 91 -7.22 7.92 -24.99
C PRO A 91 -6.97 7.25 -26.34
N ASP A 92 -5.78 7.43 -26.94
CA ASP A 92 -5.37 6.80 -28.20
C ASP A 92 -4.61 5.46 -28.00
N GLY A 93 -4.55 4.93 -26.78
CA GLY A 93 -4.02 3.59 -26.48
C GLY A 93 -2.50 3.52 -26.30
N ARG A 94 -1.81 4.65 -26.18
CA ARG A 94 -0.39 4.69 -25.82
C ARG A 94 -0.22 4.49 -24.33
N THR A 95 0.85 3.80 -23.96
CA THR A 95 1.19 3.55 -22.56
C THR A 95 2.51 4.21 -22.18
N LEU A 96 2.61 4.67 -20.93
CA LEU A 96 3.86 5.13 -20.33
C LEU A 96 3.89 4.77 -18.84
N ARG A 97 5.09 4.56 -18.29
CA ARG A 97 5.23 4.29 -16.86
C ARG A 97 4.71 5.47 -16.04
N CYS A 98 3.87 5.22 -15.05
CA CYS A 98 3.32 6.26 -14.21
C CYS A 98 4.39 6.83 -13.25
N PRO A 99 4.69 8.14 -13.30
CA PRO A 99 5.59 8.75 -12.32
C PRO A 99 5.05 8.62 -10.89
N PRO A 100 5.90 8.40 -9.86
CA PRO A 100 5.45 8.17 -8.47
C PRO A 100 4.53 9.26 -7.91
N ILE A 101 4.88 10.51 -8.15
CA ILE A 101 4.15 11.69 -7.71
C ILE A 101 2.74 11.85 -8.33
N ILE A 102 2.46 11.24 -9.49
CA ILE A 102 1.08 11.17 -10.02
C ILE A 102 0.20 10.29 -9.12
N LYS A 103 0.80 9.23 -8.55
CA LYS A 103 0.16 8.27 -7.65
C LYS A 103 0.00 8.81 -6.22
N ALA A 104 0.60 9.96 -5.91
CA ALA A 104 0.65 10.50 -4.56
C ALA A 104 -0.74 10.82 -4.01
N HIS A 105 -0.93 10.48 -2.73
CA HIS A 105 -2.03 10.99 -1.92
C HIS A 105 -1.55 12.22 -1.13
N GLY A 106 -2.35 13.29 -1.08
CA GLY A 106 -1.95 14.55 -0.46
C GLY A 106 -1.70 14.49 1.04
N ASP A 107 -2.14 13.42 1.71
CA ASP A 107 -1.93 13.17 3.14
C ASP A 107 -0.87 12.07 3.41
N ALA A 108 -0.11 11.67 2.39
CA ALA A 108 1.04 10.76 2.54
C ALA A 108 0.69 9.39 3.16
N PHE A 109 -0.40 8.74 2.72
CA PHE A 109 -0.78 7.40 3.22
C PHE A 109 0.30 6.34 3.06
N ASP A 110 1.21 6.52 2.10
CA ASP A 110 2.42 5.72 1.88
C ASP A 110 3.41 5.78 3.07
N TRP A 111 3.29 6.77 3.97
CA TRP A 111 4.12 6.90 5.18
C TRP A 111 3.41 6.48 6.46
N TRP A 112 2.11 6.27 6.39
CA TRP A 112 1.33 5.89 7.56
C TRP A 112 1.61 4.44 7.89
N LEU A 113 1.81 4.16 9.18
CA LEU A 113 1.71 2.79 9.64
C LEU A 113 0.29 2.27 9.39
N TRP A 114 0.17 0.96 9.14
CA TRP A 114 -1.14 0.32 9.03
C TRP A 114 -2.01 0.67 10.25
N PRO A 115 -3.19 1.30 10.08
CA PRO A 115 -3.91 1.86 11.22
C PRO A 115 -4.39 0.83 12.26
N LEU A 116 -4.59 -0.43 11.87
CA LEU A 116 -4.90 -1.50 12.84
C LEU A 116 -3.68 -1.99 13.65
N SER A 117 -2.46 -1.53 13.36
CA SER A 117 -1.33 -1.79 14.27
C SER A 117 -1.47 -1.12 15.64
N LYS A 118 -2.40 -0.16 15.76
CA LYS A 118 -2.66 0.63 16.97
C LYS A 118 -3.74 0.00 17.84
N ASN A 119 -4.01 0.54 19.03
CA ASN A 119 -5.09 0.05 19.89
C ASN A 119 -6.46 0.51 19.39
N LYS A 120 -6.61 1.82 19.13
CA LYS A 120 -7.71 2.34 18.31
C LYS A 120 -7.16 2.80 16.97
N ILE A 121 -7.96 2.66 15.91
CA ILE A 121 -7.58 3.11 14.57
C ILE A 121 -7.33 4.62 14.56
N SER A 122 -8.06 5.38 15.38
CA SER A 122 -7.86 6.82 15.54
C SER A 122 -6.56 7.19 16.25
N ASP A 123 -5.82 6.25 16.83
CA ASP A 123 -4.63 6.56 17.61
C ASP A 123 -3.41 6.70 16.67
N GLY A 124 -3.14 7.91 16.19
CA GLY A 124 -1.95 8.20 15.38
C GLY A 124 -2.26 9.09 14.18
N GLU A 125 -1.73 8.72 13.03
CA GLU A 125 -1.81 9.47 11.78
C GLU A 125 -3.27 9.67 11.33
N ALA A 126 -4.13 8.68 11.59
CA ALA A 126 -5.56 8.76 11.30
C ALA A 126 -6.36 9.65 12.25
N ASN A 127 -5.80 10.14 13.37
CA ASN A 127 -6.59 10.88 14.37
C ASN A 127 -7.34 12.09 13.77
N THR A 128 -6.67 12.86 12.91
CA THR A 128 -7.25 14.07 12.30
C THR A 128 -8.44 13.77 11.40
N TYR A 129 -8.45 12.60 10.76
CA TYR A 129 -9.56 12.11 9.95
C TYR A 129 -10.77 11.78 10.82
N PHE A 130 -10.56 11.05 11.91
CA PHE A 130 -11.62 10.70 12.85
C PHE A 130 -12.17 11.94 13.59
N GLU A 131 -11.32 12.89 13.99
CA GLU A 131 -11.76 14.16 14.56
C GLU A 131 -12.63 14.97 13.59
N GLY A 132 -12.24 15.03 12.31
CA GLY A 132 -13.01 15.69 11.26
C GLY A 132 -14.36 15.01 11.04
N PHE A 133 -14.36 13.68 10.97
CA PHE A 133 -15.55 12.86 10.78
C PHE A 133 -16.54 13.02 11.94
N ARG A 134 -16.09 12.90 13.19
CA ARG A 134 -16.91 13.09 14.40
C ARG A 134 -17.54 14.47 14.51
N ARG A 135 -16.96 15.47 13.83
CA ARG A 135 -17.45 16.86 13.80
C ARG A 135 -18.31 17.15 12.57
N ASP A 136 -18.63 16.15 11.75
CA ASP A 136 -19.33 16.28 10.46
C ASP A 136 -18.64 17.27 9.50
N LYS A 137 -17.31 17.42 9.61
CA LYS A 137 -16.50 18.32 8.78
C LYS A 137 -15.69 17.59 7.71
N PHE A 138 -15.73 16.26 7.73
CA PHE A 138 -14.92 15.44 6.87
C PHE A 138 -15.61 14.10 6.59
N THR A 139 -15.60 13.68 5.35
CA THR A 139 -16.16 12.41 4.88
C THR A 139 -15.09 11.62 4.14
N ILE A 140 -15.37 10.34 3.86
CA ILE A 140 -14.46 9.56 3.02
C ILE A 140 -14.32 10.14 1.60
N THR A 141 -15.37 10.75 1.06
CA THR A 141 -15.32 11.40 -0.25
C THR A 141 -14.27 12.51 -0.26
N ASP A 142 -14.14 13.26 0.85
CA ASP A 142 -13.10 14.27 0.99
C ASP A 142 -11.70 13.65 0.99
N ALA A 143 -11.52 12.49 1.64
CA ALA A 143 -10.27 11.74 1.59
C ALA A 143 -9.93 11.28 0.17
N ARG A 144 -10.87 10.63 -0.51
CA ARG A 144 -10.72 10.17 -1.91
C ARG A 144 -10.35 11.32 -2.86
N ALA A 145 -10.93 12.50 -2.64
CA ALA A 145 -10.63 13.69 -3.44
C ALA A 145 -9.21 14.23 -3.26
N ARG A 146 -8.45 13.77 -2.24
CA ARG A 146 -7.10 14.24 -1.91
C ARG A 146 -5.96 13.48 -2.61
N PHE A 147 -6.22 12.53 -3.49
CA PHE A 147 -5.22 12.14 -4.49
C PHE A 147 -4.72 13.38 -5.23
N CYS A 148 -3.43 13.53 -5.48
CA CYS A 148 -2.92 14.82 -5.98
C CYS A 148 -3.38 15.11 -7.41
N ALA A 149 -3.23 14.12 -8.29
CA ALA A 149 -3.49 14.24 -9.73
C ALA A 149 -4.53 13.24 -10.26
N ILE A 150 -4.91 12.22 -9.47
CA ILE A 150 -5.90 11.22 -9.88
C ILE A 150 -7.29 11.65 -9.42
N ASP A 151 -8.25 11.57 -10.34
CA ASP A 151 -9.67 11.61 -10.03
C ASP A 151 -10.12 10.22 -9.57
N TYR A 152 -10.43 10.10 -8.27
CA TYR A 152 -10.70 8.81 -7.64
C TYR A 152 -11.88 8.07 -8.26
N ASP A 153 -12.91 8.76 -8.73
CA ASP A 153 -14.10 8.08 -9.25
C ASP A 153 -13.87 7.50 -10.66
N THR A 154 -12.88 8.04 -11.39
CA THR A 154 -12.66 7.71 -12.81
C THR A 154 -11.29 7.13 -13.12
N GLY A 155 -10.33 7.18 -12.18
CA GLY A 155 -8.94 6.82 -12.42
C GLY A 155 -8.23 7.71 -13.43
N THR A 156 -8.83 8.84 -13.83
CA THR A 156 -8.25 9.73 -14.84
C THR A 156 -7.38 10.80 -14.20
N ILE A 157 -6.31 11.19 -14.91
CA ILE A 157 -5.43 12.27 -14.46
C ILE A 157 -6.12 13.61 -14.72
N ARG A 158 -6.24 14.43 -13.68
CA ARG A 158 -6.88 15.74 -13.71
C ARG A 158 -6.14 16.74 -12.85
N LEU A 159 -6.11 18.00 -13.30
CA LEU A 159 -5.69 19.11 -12.47
C LEU A 159 -6.89 19.59 -11.65
N LYS A 160 -6.87 19.31 -10.34
CA LYS A 160 -7.93 19.67 -9.40
C LYS A 160 -7.63 21.02 -8.77
N PRO A 161 -8.65 21.76 -8.27
CA PRO A 161 -8.43 23.08 -7.65
C PRO A 161 -7.41 23.07 -6.50
N ASN A 162 -7.28 21.94 -5.80
CA ASN A 162 -6.36 21.74 -4.69
C ASN A 162 -5.06 20.99 -5.07
N THR A 163 -4.83 20.62 -6.33
CA THR A 163 -3.65 19.82 -6.73
C THR A 163 -2.33 20.46 -6.30
N VAL A 164 -2.15 21.77 -6.50
CA VAL A 164 -0.93 22.48 -6.07
C VAL A 164 -0.71 22.32 -4.57
N LYS A 165 -1.76 22.57 -3.77
CA LYS A 165 -1.70 22.44 -2.31
C LYS A 165 -1.41 21.00 -1.88
N LEU A 166 -2.08 20.02 -2.49
CA LEU A 166 -1.90 18.61 -2.16
C LEU A 166 -0.48 18.13 -2.51
N LEU A 167 0.05 18.48 -3.68
CA LEU A 167 1.42 18.14 -4.07
C LEU A 167 2.46 18.75 -3.14
N SER A 168 2.26 20.01 -2.74
CA SER A 168 3.15 20.66 -1.77
C SER A 168 3.14 20.01 -0.38
N SER A 169 2.05 19.32 -0.03
CA SER A 169 1.85 18.65 1.28
C SER A 169 2.13 17.14 1.24
N ALA A 170 2.14 16.53 0.06
CA ALA A 170 2.39 15.11 -0.12
C ALA A 170 3.84 14.75 0.27
N SER A 171 4.12 13.46 0.37
CA SER A 171 5.45 12.86 0.61
C SER A 171 6.57 13.36 -0.31
N TYR A 172 6.19 13.90 -1.47
CA TYR A 172 7.09 14.46 -2.48
C TYR A 172 7.28 15.98 -2.36
N GLY A 173 6.66 16.60 -1.36
CA GLY A 173 6.79 18.02 -1.05
C GLY A 173 8.26 18.36 -0.78
N HIS A 174 8.81 19.21 -1.64
CA HIS A 174 10.16 19.75 -1.51
C HIS A 174 10.24 20.63 -0.25
N ASN A 175 10.58 20.03 0.89
CA ASN A 175 10.74 20.68 2.19
C ASN A 175 11.98 21.59 2.25
N GLY A 176 12.00 22.66 1.46
CA GLY A 176 12.99 23.73 1.60
C GLY A 176 12.98 24.72 0.44
N GLY A 177 12.50 25.94 0.69
CA GLY A 177 12.71 27.15 -0.13
C GLY A 177 12.13 27.11 -1.55
N ASP A 178 11.11 27.92 -1.83
CA ASP A 178 10.43 28.08 -3.14
C ASP A 178 9.62 26.86 -3.65
N SER A 179 8.91 26.20 -2.73
CA SER A 179 8.08 25.02 -2.99
C SER A 179 6.98 25.20 -4.06
N ASN A 180 6.51 26.42 -4.32
CA ASN A 180 5.44 26.66 -5.28
C ASN A 180 5.93 26.68 -6.74
N GLU A 181 7.09 27.27 -7.04
CA GLU A 181 7.60 27.31 -8.42
C GLU A 181 8.00 25.91 -8.90
N ASP A 182 8.65 25.12 -8.05
CA ASP A 182 8.98 23.72 -8.36
C ASP A 182 7.72 22.85 -8.53
N THR A 183 6.71 23.04 -7.68
CA THR A 183 5.42 22.33 -7.82
C THR A 183 4.72 22.71 -9.12
N LEU A 184 4.73 24.00 -9.51
CA LEU A 184 4.14 24.46 -10.76
C LEU A 184 4.90 23.94 -11.98
N ARG A 185 6.25 23.98 -11.96
CA ARG A 185 7.08 23.39 -13.01
C ARG A 185 6.78 21.90 -13.16
N PHE A 186 6.67 21.18 -12.05
CA PHE A 186 6.31 19.77 -12.06
C PHE A 186 4.93 19.53 -12.69
N ILE A 187 3.92 20.31 -12.29
CA ILE A 187 2.58 20.22 -12.88
C ILE A 187 2.66 20.42 -14.39
N ASP A 188 3.38 21.42 -14.85
CA ASP A 188 3.48 21.75 -16.27
C ASP A 188 4.25 20.69 -17.07
N GLU A 189 5.29 20.10 -16.50
CA GLU A 189 6.13 19.09 -17.16
C GLU A 189 5.56 17.67 -17.12
N GLN A 190 4.88 17.28 -16.04
CA GLN A 190 4.52 15.88 -15.80
C GLN A 190 3.02 15.61 -15.64
N ILE A 191 2.20 16.58 -15.23
CA ILE A 191 0.75 16.38 -15.07
C ILE A 191 0.00 16.92 -16.28
N ARG A 192 0.24 18.17 -16.65
CA ARG A 192 -0.49 18.87 -17.72
C ARG A 192 -0.45 18.12 -19.06
N PRO A 193 0.66 17.49 -19.49
CA PRO A 193 0.72 16.76 -20.75
C PRO A 193 -0.14 15.49 -20.79
N ILE A 194 -0.47 14.93 -19.63
CA ILE A 194 -1.16 13.64 -19.49
C ILE A 194 -2.57 13.78 -18.91
N ILE A 195 -3.12 14.99 -18.84
CA ILE A 195 -4.51 15.19 -18.41
C ILE A 195 -5.45 14.39 -19.31
N GLY A 196 -6.41 13.69 -18.69
CA GLY A 196 -7.35 12.81 -19.37
C GLY A 196 -6.84 11.40 -19.63
N TRP A 197 -5.57 11.11 -19.37
CA TRP A 197 -5.04 9.74 -19.38
C TRP A 197 -5.58 8.98 -18.17
N SER A 198 -5.68 7.65 -18.27
CA SER A 198 -6.14 6.78 -17.19
C SER A 198 -4.96 6.05 -16.56
N ILE A 199 -5.00 5.84 -15.25
CA ILE A 199 -4.08 4.92 -14.58
C ILE A 199 -4.58 3.47 -14.74
N CYS A 200 -3.64 2.55 -14.96
CA CYS A 200 -3.89 1.12 -15.11
C CYS A 200 -2.65 0.31 -14.71
N TRP A 201 -2.78 -1.00 -14.57
CA TRP A 201 -1.67 -1.90 -14.26
C TRP A 201 -1.56 -2.99 -15.31
N ASN A 202 -0.35 -3.25 -15.79
CA ASN A 202 -0.11 -4.42 -16.61
C ASN A 202 -0.29 -5.67 -15.73
N ALA A 203 -1.19 -6.58 -16.12
CA ALA A 203 -1.48 -7.77 -15.31
C ALA A 203 -0.24 -8.64 -15.05
N ASN A 204 0.77 -8.58 -15.93
CA ASN A 204 2.02 -9.31 -15.77
C ASN A 204 2.97 -8.70 -14.74
N ASP A 205 2.80 -7.40 -14.42
CA ASP A 205 3.63 -6.67 -13.47
C ASP A 205 2.99 -6.64 -12.07
N VAL A 206 1.73 -7.08 -11.94
CA VAL A 206 1.04 -7.32 -10.67
C VAL A 206 1.34 -8.75 -10.21
N PRO A 207 1.62 -8.99 -8.92
CA PRO A 207 1.86 -10.35 -8.44
C PRO A 207 0.70 -11.30 -8.74
N ALA A 208 1.04 -12.55 -9.05
CA ALA A 208 0.06 -13.54 -9.49
C ALA A 208 -0.80 -14.07 -8.32
N THR A 209 -0.32 -13.95 -7.09
CA THR A 209 -1.00 -14.45 -5.89
C THR A 209 -1.28 -13.35 -4.88
N MET A 210 -2.40 -13.44 -4.17
CA MET A 210 -2.73 -12.50 -3.10
C MET A 210 -1.69 -12.48 -1.98
N LYS A 211 -1.08 -13.63 -1.70
CA LYS A 211 0.00 -13.70 -0.72
C LYS A 211 1.16 -12.79 -1.09
N GLU A 212 1.60 -12.78 -2.35
CA GLU A 212 2.66 -11.88 -2.81
C GLU A 212 2.24 -10.41 -2.76
N ILE A 213 0.96 -10.13 -3.00
CA ILE A 213 0.38 -8.78 -2.83
C ILE A 213 0.50 -8.36 -1.36
N PHE A 214 0.03 -9.21 -0.44
CA PHE A 214 0.05 -8.92 1.00
C PHE A 214 1.47 -8.84 1.55
N ASP A 215 2.39 -9.70 1.10
CA ASP A 215 3.81 -9.66 1.44
C ASP A 215 4.42 -8.29 1.07
N GLY A 216 4.16 -7.82 -0.16
CA GLY A 216 4.63 -6.51 -0.63
C GLY A 216 4.07 -5.37 0.21
N LEU A 217 2.77 -5.43 0.53
CA LEU A 217 2.07 -4.44 1.35
C LEU A 217 2.46 -4.43 2.84
N GLY A 218 3.24 -5.40 3.32
CA GLY A 218 3.66 -5.41 4.74
C GLY A 218 3.11 -6.54 5.60
N PHE A 219 2.25 -7.40 5.05
CA PHE A 219 1.45 -8.36 5.81
C PHE A 219 1.93 -9.81 5.68
N GLY A 220 3.19 -10.04 5.29
CA GLY A 220 3.71 -11.39 5.10
C GLY A 220 3.86 -12.20 6.38
N ASP A 221 3.84 -11.54 7.55
CA ASP A 221 3.90 -12.19 8.86
C ASP A 221 2.50 -12.55 9.41
N LEU A 222 1.41 -12.18 8.72
CA LEU A 222 0.06 -12.60 9.12
C LEU A 222 -0.14 -14.10 8.84
N ASP A 223 -0.91 -14.75 9.72
CA ASP A 223 -1.28 -16.14 9.54
C ASP A 223 -2.40 -16.29 8.50
N TRP A 224 -1.97 -16.35 7.24
CA TRP A 224 -2.85 -16.57 6.09
C TRP A 224 -3.42 -17.98 6.02
N THR A 225 -2.86 -18.92 6.79
CA THR A 225 -3.24 -20.33 6.81
C THR A 225 -4.72 -20.50 7.16
N ALA A 226 -5.18 -19.81 8.21
CA ALA A 226 -6.58 -19.85 8.64
C ALA A 226 -7.54 -19.29 7.58
N LEU A 227 -7.08 -18.30 6.80
CA LEU A 227 -7.88 -17.61 5.79
C LEU A 227 -7.99 -18.41 4.48
N PHE A 228 -6.95 -19.16 4.07
CA PHE A 228 -6.90 -19.84 2.78
C PHE A 228 -6.96 -21.38 2.84
N GLU A 229 -6.67 -22.05 3.97
CA GLU A 229 -6.61 -23.52 4.02
C GLU A 229 -7.95 -24.24 4.24
N LYS A 230 -9.09 -23.53 4.28
CA LYS A 230 -10.40 -24.22 4.39
C LYS A 230 -10.84 -24.93 3.10
N GLU A 231 -10.11 -24.76 2.00
CA GLU A 231 -10.20 -25.68 0.85
C GLU A 231 -8.89 -26.42 0.64
N THR A 232 -8.90 -27.69 1.06
CA THR A 232 -8.05 -28.79 0.58
C THR A 232 -6.54 -28.66 0.74
N SER A 233 -6.05 -29.51 1.64
CA SER A 233 -4.69 -30.04 1.71
C SER A 233 -3.94 -30.11 0.38
N SER A 234 -2.93 -29.26 0.20
CA SER A 234 -1.64 -29.66 -0.36
C SER A 234 -0.56 -28.61 -0.06
N GLN A 235 0.49 -29.10 0.58
CA GLN A 235 1.70 -28.41 1.02
C GLN A 235 2.23 -27.32 0.06
N SER A 236 2.43 -26.10 0.57
CA SER A 236 3.71 -25.39 0.39
C SER A 236 3.94 -24.33 1.47
N LEU A 237 4.68 -24.74 2.51
CA LEU A 237 5.24 -23.88 3.56
C LEU A 237 6.25 -22.86 3.00
N ALA A 238 6.20 -21.65 3.55
CA ALA A 238 7.31 -20.72 3.81
C ALA A 238 8.58 -20.89 2.96
N LYS A 239 8.77 -20.07 1.91
CA LYS A 239 10.07 -20.03 1.19
C LYS A 239 10.68 -18.66 0.87
N ASN A 240 9.96 -17.55 0.80
CA ASN A 240 10.59 -16.30 0.31
C ASN A 240 11.36 -15.49 1.38
N GLY A 241 10.82 -15.33 2.60
CA GLY A 241 11.54 -14.63 3.68
C GLY A 241 12.77 -15.39 4.20
N MET A 242 12.67 -16.72 4.29
CA MET A 242 13.83 -17.57 4.62
C MET A 242 14.89 -17.54 3.51
N HIS A 243 14.50 -17.49 2.24
CA HIS A 243 15.47 -17.50 1.15
C HIS A 243 16.35 -16.25 1.10
N ILE A 244 15.79 -15.05 1.33
CA ILE A 244 16.61 -13.82 1.43
C ILE A 244 17.58 -13.94 2.61
N ILE A 245 17.14 -14.47 3.75
CA ILE A 245 18.02 -14.66 4.91
C ILE A 245 19.09 -15.72 4.63
N GLU A 246 18.76 -16.83 3.96
CA GLU A 246 19.73 -17.84 3.52
C GLU A 246 20.77 -17.20 2.58
N CYS A 247 20.37 -16.38 1.61
CA CYS A 247 21.27 -15.65 0.73
C CYS A 247 22.16 -14.66 1.50
N VAL A 248 21.59 -13.92 2.47
CA VAL A 248 22.33 -12.97 3.32
C VAL A 248 23.34 -13.71 4.19
N MET A 249 22.95 -14.81 4.84
CA MET A 249 23.82 -15.59 5.74
C MET A 249 24.86 -16.40 4.96
N ALA A 250 24.57 -16.82 3.72
CA ALA A 250 25.56 -17.44 2.84
C ALA A 250 26.61 -16.43 2.34
N ALA A 251 26.20 -15.20 1.99
CA ALA A 251 27.10 -14.16 1.50
C ALA A 251 27.88 -13.45 2.63
N PHE A 252 27.29 -13.33 3.82
CA PHE A 252 27.84 -12.61 4.98
C PHE A 252 27.56 -13.38 6.29
N PRO A 253 28.17 -14.56 6.49
CA PRO A 253 27.90 -15.42 7.65
C PRO A 253 28.28 -14.78 8.99
N ASP A 254 29.30 -13.92 8.99
CA ASP A 254 29.80 -13.24 10.19
C ASP A 254 29.22 -11.82 10.37
N GLY A 255 28.36 -11.38 9.44
CA GLY A 255 27.82 -10.03 9.39
C GLY A 255 28.46 -9.13 8.32
N LYS A 256 27.88 -7.94 8.14
CA LYS A 256 28.21 -6.98 7.07
C LYS A 256 29.54 -6.25 7.28
N GLY A 257 29.86 -5.87 8.53
CA GLY A 257 30.97 -4.98 8.84
C GLY A 257 30.96 -3.67 8.03
N ASP A 258 32.14 -3.24 7.58
CA ASP A 258 32.37 -1.98 6.85
C ASP A 258 32.07 -2.07 5.34
N VAL A 259 31.60 -3.23 4.86
CA VAL A 259 31.28 -3.44 3.44
C VAL A 259 30.18 -2.48 2.97
N THR A 260 30.34 -1.91 1.77
CA THR A 260 29.37 -0.96 1.23
C THR A 260 28.05 -1.65 0.87
N TRP A 261 26.95 -0.89 0.88
CA TRP A 261 25.65 -1.46 0.49
C TRP A 261 25.60 -1.91 -0.98
N SER A 262 26.35 -1.26 -1.86
CA SER A 262 26.45 -1.67 -3.27
C SER A 262 27.04 -3.08 -3.42
N ASP A 263 28.04 -3.42 -2.60
CA ASP A 263 28.67 -4.73 -2.62
C ASP A 263 27.77 -5.81 -1.99
N VAL A 264 27.03 -5.42 -0.93
CA VAL A 264 26.04 -6.29 -0.28
C VAL A 264 24.93 -6.66 -1.25
N GLU A 265 24.34 -5.69 -1.94
CA GLU A 265 23.27 -5.92 -2.92
C GLU A 265 23.74 -6.82 -4.07
N SER A 266 24.96 -6.58 -4.57
CA SER A 266 25.57 -7.38 -5.64
C SER A 266 25.79 -8.85 -5.25
N ARG A 267 26.27 -9.11 -4.01
CA ARG A 267 26.56 -10.48 -3.53
C ARG A 267 25.33 -11.25 -3.09
N VAL A 268 24.34 -10.56 -2.51
CA VAL A 268 23.11 -11.18 -2.00
C VAL A 268 22.05 -11.31 -3.10
N GLY A 269 22.10 -10.44 -4.13
CA GLY A 269 21.16 -10.44 -5.25
C GLY A 269 19.83 -9.76 -4.96
N TYR A 270 19.73 -9.02 -3.85
CA TYR A 270 18.53 -8.33 -3.41
C TYR A 270 18.85 -6.89 -3.01
N SER A 271 17.86 -5.99 -3.10
CA SER A 271 18.03 -4.60 -2.71
C SER A 271 18.32 -4.45 -1.21
N ARG A 272 19.03 -3.37 -0.83
CA ARG A 272 19.29 -2.98 0.55
C ARG A 272 18.01 -2.92 1.38
N ARG A 273 16.91 -2.43 0.78
CA ARG A 273 15.63 -2.33 1.46
C ARG A 273 15.07 -3.72 1.80
N SER A 274 15.08 -4.64 0.84
CA SER A 274 14.64 -6.03 1.03
C SER A 274 15.50 -6.77 2.07
N ILE A 275 16.82 -6.57 2.03
CA ILE A 275 17.77 -7.19 2.98
C ILE A 275 17.57 -6.65 4.40
N ILE A 276 17.49 -5.32 4.58
CA ILE A 276 17.28 -4.70 5.90
C ILE A 276 15.94 -5.13 6.49
N ARG A 277 14.89 -5.19 5.66
CA ARG A 277 13.55 -5.60 6.08
C ARG A 277 13.56 -7.05 6.58
N ALA A 278 14.10 -7.99 5.81
CA ALA A 278 14.23 -9.39 6.20
C ALA A 278 15.02 -9.57 7.51
N LEU A 279 16.18 -8.89 7.63
CA LEU A 279 17.01 -8.95 8.84
C LEU A 279 16.33 -8.37 10.07
N LYS A 280 15.52 -7.31 9.94
CA LYS A 280 14.78 -6.71 11.06
C LYS A 280 13.65 -7.60 11.52
N GLN A 281 12.91 -8.20 10.58
CA GLN A 281 11.82 -9.13 10.88
C GLN A 281 12.30 -10.38 11.63
N SER A 282 13.51 -10.87 11.35
CA SER A 282 14.11 -11.98 12.10
C SER A 282 14.93 -11.58 13.33
N GLY A 283 14.91 -10.30 13.72
CA GLY A 283 15.66 -9.82 14.89
C GLY A 283 17.19 -9.90 14.76
N LEU A 284 17.72 -10.10 13.55
CA LEU A 284 19.15 -10.28 13.28
C LEU A 284 19.86 -8.98 12.89
N HIS A 285 19.11 -7.96 12.45
CA HIS A 285 19.66 -6.72 11.87
C HIS A 285 20.73 -6.05 12.75
N SER A 286 20.44 -5.85 14.04
CA SER A 286 21.36 -5.13 14.93
C SER A 286 22.68 -5.87 15.13
N LYS A 287 22.65 -7.21 15.19
CA LYS A 287 23.85 -8.05 15.32
C LYS A 287 24.60 -8.11 13.99
N TRP A 288 23.91 -8.44 12.90
CA TRP A 288 24.49 -8.58 11.56
C TRP A 288 25.10 -7.28 11.01
N ALA A 289 24.54 -6.12 11.36
CA ALA A 289 25.09 -4.82 10.98
C ALA A 289 26.30 -4.40 11.82
N ALA A 290 26.44 -4.92 13.05
CA ALA A 290 27.51 -4.57 13.98
C ALA A 290 28.70 -5.54 13.93
N THR A 291 28.50 -6.77 13.45
CA THR A 291 29.55 -7.78 13.27
C THR A 291 29.89 -7.94 11.80
N GLY A 292 31.07 -8.48 11.48
CA GLY A 292 31.43 -8.81 10.10
C GLY A 292 32.88 -8.53 9.75
N GLN A 293 33.21 -8.75 8.47
CA GLN A 293 34.54 -8.59 7.93
C GLN A 293 34.97 -7.10 7.98
N THR A 294 36.03 -6.81 8.72
CA THR A 294 36.87 -5.63 8.49
C THR A 294 37.65 -5.86 7.19
N GLN A 295 37.62 -4.89 6.26
CA GLN A 295 38.51 -4.92 5.10
C GLN A 295 39.98 -4.93 5.51
#